data_AF-A0A1A8IZM0-F1
#
_entry.id   AF-A0A1A8IZM0-F1
#
_cell.length_a   1.000
_cell.length_b   1.000
_cell.length_c   1.000
_cell.angle_alpha   90.00
_cell.angle_beta   90.00
_cell.angle_gamma   90.00
#
_symmetry.space_group_name_H-M   'P 1'
#
loop_
_entity.id
_entity.type
_entity.pdbx_description
1 polymer ?
#
loop_
_entity_poly.entity_id
_entity_poly.type
_entity_poly.pdbx_seq_one_letter_code
_entity_poly.pdbx_strand_id
1 'polypeptide(L)' 'HRCQCWEGFEMAFDGRNCVDIDECSSSPCHINARCINDLGSFRCHCQPGFHGDGFYCALQEGRPKSQCE' A
#
# COMPACT_ATOMS: atom_id res chain seq x y z
N HIS A 1 23.25 20.46 -13.71
CA HIS A 1 22.06 20.15 -12.90
C HIS A 1 21.84 18.64 -12.91
N ARG A 2 21.67 18.00 -11.74
CA ARG A 2 21.39 16.56 -11.62
C ARG A 2 19.91 16.38 -11.37
N CYS A 3 19.19 15.78 -12.29
CA CYS A 3 17.80 15.39 -12.09
C CYS A 3 17.77 14.31 -11.01
N GLN A 4 16.97 14.53 -9.97
CA GLN A 4 16.69 13.55 -8.93
C GLN A 4 15.19 13.27 -9.00
N CYS A 5 14.81 12.01 -8.87
CA CYS A 5 13.41 11.63 -8.79
C CYS A 5 12.87 11.94 -7.40
N TRP A 6 11.56 12.16 -7.31
CA TRP A 6 10.86 12.31 -6.05
C TRP A 6 10.81 10.98 -5.30
N GLU A 7 10.50 11.01 -4.01
CA GLU A 7 10.28 9.79 -3.22
C GLU A 7 9.17 8.93 -3.87
N GLY A 8 9.35 7.61 -3.88
CA GLY A 8 8.47 6.67 -4.58
C GLY A 8 8.72 6.54 -6.09
N PHE A 9 9.77 7.17 -6.63
CA PHE A 9 10.14 7.08 -8.05
C PHE A 9 11.61 6.72 -8.25
N GLU A 10 11.89 5.88 -9.25
CA GLU A 10 13.23 5.53 -9.69
C GLU A 10 13.55 6.09 -11.08
N MET A 11 14.84 6.32 -11.35
CA MET A 11 15.26 6.83 -12.65
C MET A 11 15.16 5.70 -13.68
N ALA A 12 14.38 5.94 -14.74
CA ALA A 12 14.26 5.01 -15.85
C ALA A 12 15.61 4.78 -16.52
N PHE A 13 15.74 3.65 -17.24
CA PHE A 13 16.97 3.28 -17.93
C PHE A 13 17.47 4.33 -18.95
N ASP A 14 16.57 5.16 -19.47
CA ASP A 14 16.92 6.27 -20.38
C ASP A 14 17.60 7.46 -19.68
N GLY A 15 17.65 7.46 -18.35
CA GLY A 15 18.26 8.49 -17.51
C GLY A 15 17.56 9.85 -17.56
N ARG A 16 16.34 9.91 -18.12
CA ARG A 16 15.61 11.16 -18.39
C ARG A 16 14.24 11.18 -17.73
N ASN A 17 13.63 10.03 -17.55
CA ASN A 17 12.32 9.88 -16.95
C ASN A 17 12.41 9.29 -15.54
N CYS A 18 11.47 9.67 -14.68
CA CYS A 18 11.24 9.01 -13.40
C CYS A 18 10.03 8.10 -13.57
N VAL A 19 10.21 6.83 -13.24
CA VAL A 19 9.13 5.84 -13.23
C VAL A 19 8.75 5.55 -11.79
N ASP A 20 7.47 5.29 -11.60
CA ASP A 20 6.92 4.89 -10.32
C ASP A 20 7.56 3.58 -9.85
N ILE A 21 7.93 3.51 -8.57
CA ILE A 21 8.41 2.28 -7.96
C ILE A 21 7.19 1.46 -7.60
N ASP A 22 7.06 0.24 -8.14
CA ASP A 22 5.99 -0.66 -7.71
C ASP A 22 6.37 -1.30 -6.35
N GLU A 23 6.04 -0.63 -5.25
CA GLU A 23 6.37 -1.13 -3.92
C GLU A 23 5.60 -2.42 -3.58
N CYS A 24 4.46 -2.66 -4.24
CA CYS A 24 3.67 -3.87 -4.07
C CYS A 24 4.35 -5.14 -4.59
N SER A 25 5.33 -5.01 -5.50
CA SER A 25 6.14 -6.13 -5.97
C SER A 25 6.86 -6.88 -4.83
N SER A 26 7.16 -6.18 -3.72
CA SER A 26 7.81 -6.74 -2.53
C SER A 26 6.84 -7.39 -1.53
N SER A 27 5.52 -7.35 -1.80
CA SER A 27 4.47 -7.80 -0.87
C SER A 27 4.59 -7.19 0.54
N PRO A 28 4.61 -5.84 0.68
CA PRO A 28 4.87 -5.16 1.96
C PRO A 28 3.69 -5.20 2.95
N CYS A 29 2.51 -5.62 2.49
CA CYS A 29 1.27 -5.59 3.28
C CYS A 29 1.07 -6.85 4.12
N HIS A 30 0.11 -6.80 5.06
CA HIS A 30 -0.31 -7.99 5.81
C HIS A 30 -0.77 -9.12 4.88
N ILE A 31 -0.63 -10.37 5.31
CA ILE A 31 -1.08 -11.55 4.53
C ILE A 31 -2.58 -11.53 4.20
N ASN A 32 -3.37 -10.87 5.05
CA ASN A 32 -4.82 -10.65 4.86
C ASN A 32 -5.14 -9.25 4.34
N ALA A 33 -4.20 -8.60 3.65
CA ALA A 33 -4.39 -7.33 2.98
C ALA A 33 -4.07 -7.45 1.49
N ARG A 34 -4.64 -6.54 0.70
CA ARG A 34 -4.28 -6.32 -0.70
C ARG A 34 -3.43 -5.06 -0.78
N CYS A 35 -2.26 -5.17 -1.40
CA CYS A 35 -1.46 -4.02 -1.77
C CYS A 35 -2.05 -3.34 -3.01
N ILE A 36 -2.11 -2.00 -2.99
CA ILE A 36 -2.53 -1.16 -4.10
C ILE A 36 -1.39 -0.19 -4.36
N ASN A 37 -0.78 -0.31 -5.53
CA ASN A 37 0.26 0.61 -5.98
C ASN A 37 -0.41 1.91 -6.47
N ASP A 38 -0.06 3.04 -5.86
CA ASP A 38 -0.48 4.37 -6.28
C ASP A 38 0.75 5.12 -6.82
N LEU A 39 0.57 6.24 -7.52
CA LEU A 39 1.73 6.97 -8.04
C LEU A 39 2.51 7.64 -6.89
N GLY A 40 3.77 7.25 -6.74
CA GLY A 40 4.72 7.72 -5.73
C GLY A 40 4.54 7.09 -4.35
N SER A 41 3.68 6.09 -4.20
CA SER A 41 3.43 5.41 -2.93
C SER A 41 2.58 4.15 -3.10
N PHE A 42 2.40 3.40 -2.02
CA PHE A 42 1.44 2.31 -1.99
C PHE A 42 0.55 2.39 -0.75
N ARG A 43 -0.59 1.70 -0.81
CA ARG A 43 -1.45 1.48 0.36
C ARG A 43 -1.84 0.03 0.49
N CYS A 44 -1.96 -0.39 1.75
CA CYS A 44 -2.46 -1.71 2.11
C CYS A 44 -3.92 -1.60 2.53
N HIS A 45 -4.77 -2.45 1.96
CA HIS A 45 -6.19 -2.52 2.34
C HIS A 45 -6.51 -3.93 2.84
N CYS A 46 -7.00 -4.06 4.07
CA CYS A 46 -7.43 -5.35 4.60
C CYS A 46 -8.49 -5.99 3.67
N GLN A 47 -8.40 -7.31 3.50
CA GLN A 47 -9.37 -8.06 2.73
C GLN A 47 -10.76 -8.02 3.39
N PRO A 48 -11.85 -8.22 2.63
CA PRO A 48 -13.19 -8.26 3.19
C PRO A 48 -13.30 -9.22 4.39
N GLY A 49 -13.89 -8.74 5.49
CA GLY A 49 -14.00 -9.48 6.76
C GLY A 49 -12.85 -9.19 7.75
N PHE A 50 -11.75 -8.61 7.27
CA PHE A 50 -10.64 -8.17 8.12
C PHE A 50 -10.64 -6.65 8.29
N HIS A 51 -10.14 -6.20 9.43
CA HIS A 51 -10.01 -4.78 9.73
C HIS A 51 -8.64 -4.49 10.36
N GLY A 52 -8.16 -3.27 10.14
CA GLY A 52 -6.87 -2.80 10.62
C GLY A 52 -6.32 -1.71 9.71
N ASP A 53 -5.01 -1.49 9.77
CA ASP A 53 -4.29 -0.47 9.00
C ASP A 53 -3.73 -0.99 7.66
N GLY A 54 -3.96 -2.27 7.35
CA GLY A 54 -3.46 -2.93 6.14
C GLY A 54 -2.07 -3.57 6.32
N PHE A 55 -1.28 -3.14 7.30
CA PHE A 55 -0.03 -3.79 7.72
C PHE A 55 -0.28 -4.82 8.81
N TYR A 56 -1.37 -4.66 9.56
CA TYR A 56 -1.98 -5.62 10.44
C TYR A 56 -3.47 -5.72 10.15
N CYS A 57 -3.96 -6.94 9.87
CA CYS A 57 -5.37 -7.18 9.60
C CYS A 57 -5.87 -8.35 10.45
N ALA A 58 -6.83 -8.07 11.31
CA ALA A 58 -7.48 -9.06 12.16
C ALA A 58 -8.92 -9.31 11.71
N LEU A 59 -9.36 -10.56 11.82
CA LEU A 59 -10.77 -10.90 11.65
C LEU A 59 -11.57 -10.21 12.76
N GLN A 60 -12.60 -9.47 12.38
CA GLN A 60 -13.62 -9.06 13.35
C GLN A 60 -14.73 -10.11 13.38
N GLU A 61 -14.40 -11.36 13.75
CA GLU A 61 -15.41 -12.35 14.13
C GLU A 61 -16.06 -11.86 15.44
N GLY A 62 -17.21 -11.18 15.34
CA GLY A 62 -18.12 -11.02 16.48
C GLY A 62 -18.23 -9.66 17.17
N ARG A 63 -17.89 -8.51 16.55
CA ARG A 63 -18.44 -7.23 17.05
C ARG A 63 -19.89 -7.05 16.57
N PRO A 64 -20.90 -6.95 17.45
CA PRO A 64 -22.25 -6.62 17.02
C PRO A 64 -22.24 -5.27 16.29
N LYS A 65 -22.95 -5.19 15.15
CA LYS A 65 -23.09 -3.99 14.30
C LYS A 65 -23.90 -2.84 14.95
N SER A 66 -23.90 -2.74 16.27
CA SER A 66 -24.57 -1.67 17.01
C SER A 66 -23.87 -1.44 18.36
N GLN A 67 -23.03 -0.41 18.42
CA GLN A 67 -22.83 0.33 19.66
C GLN A 67 -23.52 1.68 19.45
N CYS A 68 -24.75 1.78 19.97
CA CYS A 68 -25.31 3.08 20.32
C CYS A 68 -24.75 3.41 21.70
N GLU A 69 -23.99 4.48 21.82
CA GLU A 69 -23.85 5.23 23.08
C GLU A 69 -24.88 6.35 23.11
#